data_AF-A0A1I3GRY1-F1
#
_entry.id   AF-A0A1I3GRY1-F1
#
_cell.length_a   1.000
_cell.length_b   1.000
_cell.length_c   1.000
_cell.angle_alpha   90.00
_cell.angle_beta   90.00
_cell.angle_gamma   90.00
#
_symmetry.space_group_name_H-M   'P 1'
#
loop_
_entity.id
_entity.type
_entity.pdbx_description
1 polymer ?
#
loop_
_entity_poly.entity_id
_entity_poly.type
_entity_poly.pdbx_seq_one_letter_code
_entity_poly.pdbx_strand_id
1 'polypeptide(L)'
;MDYVFSVRGLRNGRFTNEPAASRFLAVPEAANDLDPDQKITKAKWVGQVIEAGKHDSDDVGRGDIVFYVHGFNNSTATVLSRHRALAKGLRANGFQGIVVSFDWPSADSALNYLEDRVDAKQTAFRLVDEGIRSFAALQRPDCRINLHIVAHSMGAFVVREAFDDADDRPAIAQTNWSVSQIMLIAADVSAGGMAEGSAKSSSLYRHCVRLTNYYNHFDDVLSLSNIKRVGVAPRAGRVGLPDDAPSKAVDIYCGKYFEDTRASQPAGPHSWYFDNPVMMTDLFHTIDGRIDRHDIPTRRRTNTGDLALAPPS
;
A
#
# COMPACT_ATOMS: atom_id res chain seq x y z
N MET A 1 -3.81 -12.71 -15.29
CA MET A 1 -5.04 -12.02 -14.84
C MET A 1 -4.66 -11.14 -13.68
N ASP A 2 -5.06 -9.88 -13.71
CA ASP A 2 -4.83 -8.94 -12.60
C ASP A 2 -6.13 -8.72 -11.83
N TYR A 3 -6.04 -8.41 -10.54
CA TYR A 3 -7.20 -8.29 -9.66
C TYR A 3 -7.27 -6.92 -9.02
N VAL A 4 -8.41 -6.24 -9.21
CA VAL A 4 -8.65 -4.90 -8.67
C VAL A 4 -9.97 -4.86 -7.92
N PHE A 5 -9.95 -4.32 -6.71
CA PHE A 5 -11.11 -3.94 -5.93
C PHE A 5 -11.27 -2.42 -6.08
N SER A 6 -12.21 -1.99 -6.92
CA SER A 6 -12.52 -0.58 -7.16
C SER A 6 -13.76 -0.13 -6.39
N VAL A 7 -13.70 1.08 -5.84
CA VAL A 7 -14.82 1.78 -5.19
C VAL A 7 -15.20 3.06 -5.95
N ARG A 8 -14.73 3.19 -7.21
CA ARG A 8 -15.11 4.28 -8.10
C ARG A 8 -16.56 4.18 -8.57
N GLY A 9 -17.18 5.33 -8.78
CA GLY A 9 -18.49 5.51 -9.37
C GLY A 9 -18.52 5.18 -10.85
N LEU A 10 -19.72 5.14 -11.42
CA LEU A 10 -19.94 4.96 -12.84
C LEU A 10 -20.82 6.07 -13.40
N ARG A 11 -20.45 6.55 -14.57
CA ARG A 11 -21.31 7.41 -15.39
C ARG A 11 -21.12 7.00 -16.85
N ASN A 12 -22.24 6.74 -17.53
CA ASN A 12 -22.26 6.33 -18.94
C ASN A 12 -21.32 5.13 -19.23
N GLY A 13 -21.34 4.12 -18.36
CA GLY A 13 -20.53 2.89 -18.53
C GLY A 13 -19.03 3.06 -18.27
N ARG A 14 -18.58 4.20 -17.72
CA ARG A 14 -17.17 4.47 -17.41
C ARG A 14 -16.97 4.81 -15.94
N PHE A 15 -15.79 4.48 -15.42
CA PHE A 15 -15.38 4.89 -14.08
C PHE A 15 -15.34 6.41 -13.95
N THR A 16 -15.79 6.90 -12.80
CA THR A 16 -15.69 8.31 -12.38
C THR A 16 -14.80 8.44 -11.16
N ASN A 17 -14.62 9.68 -10.72
CA ASN A 17 -13.89 10.02 -9.49
C ASN A 17 -14.81 10.20 -8.29
N GLU A 18 -16.01 9.65 -8.36
CA GLU A 18 -16.95 9.70 -7.25
C GLU A 18 -16.89 8.39 -6.48
N PRO A 19 -17.09 8.39 -5.16
CA PRO A 19 -17.22 7.17 -4.38
C PRO A 19 -18.51 6.42 -4.73
N ALA A 20 -18.46 5.09 -4.77
CA ALA A 20 -19.63 4.25 -4.98
C ALA A 20 -19.50 2.85 -4.34
N ALA A 21 -20.48 1.98 -4.63
CA ALA A 21 -20.44 0.58 -4.23
C ALA A 21 -19.25 -0.16 -4.87
N SER A 22 -18.73 -1.13 -4.14
CA SER A 22 -17.59 -1.97 -4.54
C SER A 22 -17.81 -2.71 -5.86
N ARG A 23 -16.74 -2.77 -6.65
CA ARG A 23 -16.62 -3.60 -7.85
C ARG A 23 -15.33 -4.40 -7.77
N PHE A 24 -15.47 -5.69 -8.06
CA PHE A 24 -14.37 -6.65 -8.05
C PHE A 24 -14.06 -7.02 -9.49
N LEU A 25 -12.89 -6.62 -9.97
CA LEU A 25 -12.48 -6.74 -11.37
C LEU A 25 -11.47 -7.88 -11.53
N ALA A 26 -11.66 -8.68 -12.57
CA ALA A 26 -10.66 -9.59 -13.11
C ALA A 26 -10.19 -9.02 -14.46
N VAL A 27 -9.04 -8.36 -14.44
CA VAL A 27 -8.52 -7.56 -15.55
C VAL A 27 -7.65 -8.45 -16.45
N PRO A 28 -8.01 -8.63 -17.73
CA PRO A 28 -7.20 -9.40 -18.67
C PRO A 28 -5.80 -8.79 -18.85
N GLU A 29 -4.81 -9.64 -19.08
CA GLU A 29 -3.41 -9.20 -19.27
C GLU A 29 -3.26 -8.22 -20.45
N ALA A 30 -4.04 -8.41 -21.51
CA ALA A 30 -4.05 -7.54 -22.69
C ALA A 30 -4.76 -6.18 -22.47
N ALA A 31 -5.51 -6.00 -21.37
CA ALA A 31 -6.18 -4.73 -21.09
C ALA A 31 -5.16 -3.67 -20.68
N ASN A 32 -5.32 -2.43 -21.14
CA ASN A 32 -4.46 -1.30 -20.77
C ASN A 32 -5.13 -0.32 -19.80
N ASP A 33 -6.37 -0.59 -19.42
CA ASP A 33 -7.18 0.24 -18.52
C ASP A 33 -8.13 -0.65 -17.70
N LEU A 34 -8.64 -0.10 -16.60
CA LEU A 34 -9.73 -0.71 -15.85
C LEU A 34 -11.05 -0.37 -16.54
N ASP A 35 -11.85 -1.41 -16.77
CA ASP A 35 -13.15 -1.29 -17.42
C ASP A 35 -14.24 -1.90 -16.52
N PRO A 36 -15.40 -1.24 -16.34
CA PRO A 36 -16.50 -1.78 -15.54
C PRO A 36 -16.99 -3.17 -15.99
N ASP A 37 -16.82 -3.51 -17.26
CA ASP A 37 -17.22 -4.81 -17.82
C ASP A 37 -16.28 -5.96 -17.41
N GLN A 38 -15.12 -5.65 -16.82
CA GLN A 38 -14.22 -6.63 -16.20
C GLN A 38 -14.73 -7.15 -14.85
N LYS A 39 -15.91 -6.68 -14.41
CA LYS A 39 -16.52 -7.05 -13.13
C LYS A 39 -16.86 -8.54 -13.07
N ILE A 40 -16.48 -9.15 -11.96
CA ILE A 40 -16.93 -10.47 -11.52
C ILE A 40 -17.62 -10.37 -10.15
N THR A 41 -18.25 -11.47 -9.69
CA THR A 41 -18.86 -11.51 -8.36
C THR A 41 -17.77 -11.49 -7.28
N LYS A 42 -18.07 -10.92 -6.10
CA LYS A 42 -17.15 -10.91 -4.95
C LYS A 42 -16.66 -12.31 -4.59
N ALA A 43 -17.58 -13.29 -4.54
CA ALA A 43 -17.24 -14.67 -4.22
C ALA A 43 -16.25 -15.28 -5.23
N LYS A 44 -16.48 -15.05 -6.54
CA LYS A 44 -15.55 -15.52 -7.59
C LYS A 44 -14.19 -14.81 -7.47
N TRP A 45 -14.20 -13.50 -7.22
CA TRP A 45 -12.98 -12.71 -7.09
C TRP A 45 -12.12 -13.18 -5.91
N VAL A 46 -12.72 -13.31 -4.72
CA VAL A 46 -12.02 -13.80 -3.51
C VAL A 46 -11.46 -15.20 -3.74
N GLY A 47 -12.24 -16.11 -4.31
CA GLY A 47 -11.76 -17.47 -4.62
C GLY A 47 -10.57 -17.46 -5.58
N GLN A 48 -10.62 -16.66 -6.65
CA GLN A 48 -9.53 -16.57 -7.61
C GLN A 48 -8.27 -15.91 -7.03
N VAL A 49 -8.41 -14.88 -6.19
CA VAL A 49 -7.27 -14.24 -5.51
C VAL A 49 -6.63 -15.20 -4.52
N ILE A 50 -7.41 -16.01 -3.79
CA ILE A 50 -6.86 -17.04 -2.90
C ILE A 50 -6.06 -18.06 -3.68
N GLU A 51 -6.63 -18.62 -4.76
CA GLU A 51 -5.91 -19.60 -5.58
C GLU A 51 -4.62 -19.01 -6.18
N ALA A 52 -4.67 -17.76 -6.65
CA ALA A 52 -3.51 -17.08 -7.21
C ALA A 52 -2.46 -16.66 -6.17
N GLY A 53 -2.84 -16.57 -4.90
CA GLY A 53 -1.96 -16.17 -3.80
C GLY A 53 -1.23 -17.34 -3.12
N LYS A 54 -1.58 -18.59 -3.44
CA LYS A 54 -0.93 -19.79 -2.88
C LYS A 54 0.49 -19.94 -3.43
N HIS A 55 1.38 -20.43 -2.59
CA HIS A 55 2.73 -20.81 -3.00
C HIS A 55 2.76 -22.25 -3.51
N ASP A 56 3.67 -22.55 -4.44
CA ASP A 56 3.80 -23.86 -5.07
C ASP A 56 4.50 -24.92 -4.18
N SER A 57 5.00 -24.52 -3.00
CA SER A 57 5.84 -25.37 -2.13
C SER A 57 5.09 -26.43 -1.32
N ASP A 58 5.82 -27.50 -0.95
CA ASP A 58 5.38 -28.65 -0.13
C ASP A 58 4.84 -28.32 1.28
N ASP A 59 4.98 -27.07 1.75
CA ASP A 59 4.42 -26.62 3.03
C ASP A 59 2.94 -26.27 2.82
N VAL A 60 2.09 -27.30 2.89
CA VAL A 60 0.66 -27.25 2.59
C VAL A 60 0.01 -26.00 3.21
N GLY A 61 -0.51 -25.13 2.32
CA GLY A 61 -1.42 -24.07 2.71
C GLY A 61 -0.80 -22.69 2.94
N ARG A 62 0.44 -22.40 2.56
CA ARG A 62 0.97 -21.02 2.65
C ARG A 62 0.72 -20.19 1.39
N GLY A 63 0.56 -18.89 1.55
CA GLY A 63 0.50 -17.93 0.46
C GLY A 63 0.51 -16.49 0.93
N ASP A 64 0.65 -15.56 0.00
CA ASP A 64 0.73 -14.13 0.28
C ASP A 64 -0.18 -13.33 -0.67
N ILE A 65 -0.95 -12.40 -0.11
CA ILE A 65 -1.71 -11.39 -0.88
C ILE A 65 -1.20 -10.01 -0.49
N VAL A 66 -0.77 -9.23 -1.47
CA VAL A 66 -0.36 -7.84 -1.30
C VAL A 66 -1.45 -6.92 -1.82
N PHE A 67 -2.10 -6.18 -0.93
CA PHE A 67 -2.98 -5.07 -1.29
C PHE A 67 -2.15 -3.82 -1.61
N TYR A 68 -2.12 -3.43 -2.88
CA TYR A 68 -1.57 -2.15 -3.31
C TYR A 68 -2.65 -1.06 -3.23
N VAL A 69 -2.40 -0.02 -2.42
CA VAL A 69 -3.26 1.16 -2.29
C VAL A 69 -2.51 2.36 -2.89
N HIS A 70 -3.01 2.86 -4.02
CA HIS A 70 -2.36 3.94 -4.76
C HIS A 70 -2.56 5.31 -4.09
N GLY A 71 -1.76 6.29 -4.52
CA GLY A 71 -1.85 7.68 -4.08
C GLY A 71 -2.91 8.51 -4.81
N PHE A 72 -2.89 9.82 -4.57
CA PHE A 72 -3.73 10.81 -5.23
C PHE A 72 -3.36 11.00 -6.72
N ASN A 73 -4.30 11.52 -7.51
CA ASN A 73 -4.16 11.85 -8.94
C ASN A 73 -3.78 10.66 -9.82
N ASN A 74 -4.52 9.54 -9.70
CA ASN A 74 -4.32 8.37 -10.57
C ASN A 74 -5.57 8.07 -11.38
N SER A 75 -5.43 8.09 -12.72
CA SER A 75 -6.41 7.49 -13.61
C SER A 75 -6.41 5.97 -13.46
N THR A 76 -7.48 5.32 -13.92
CA THR A 76 -7.61 3.86 -13.94
C THR A 76 -6.45 3.18 -14.69
N ALA A 77 -6.01 3.75 -15.81
CA ALA A 77 -4.85 3.26 -16.55
C ALA A 77 -3.55 3.36 -15.74
N THR A 78 -3.34 4.46 -15.01
CA THR A 78 -2.17 4.62 -14.14
C THR A 78 -2.20 3.64 -12.97
N VAL A 79 -3.37 3.40 -12.37
CA VAL A 79 -3.53 2.39 -11.32
C VAL A 79 -3.13 1.00 -11.83
N LEU A 80 -3.63 0.60 -13.01
CA LEU A 80 -3.30 -0.69 -13.61
C LEU A 80 -1.80 -0.79 -13.97
N SER A 81 -1.22 0.28 -14.53
CA SER A 81 0.21 0.32 -14.86
C SER A 81 1.08 0.14 -13.61
N ARG A 82 0.77 0.84 -12.51
CA ARG A 82 1.52 0.73 -11.24
C ARG A 82 1.32 -0.62 -10.57
N HIS A 83 0.11 -1.17 -10.61
CA HIS A 83 -0.17 -2.54 -10.17
C HIS A 83 0.77 -3.53 -10.87
N ARG A 84 0.85 -3.45 -12.20
CA ARG A 84 1.67 -4.36 -13.00
C ARG A 84 3.17 -4.15 -12.78
N ALA A 85 3.63 -2.91 -12.64
CA ALA A 85 5.02 -2.60 -12.31
C ALA A 85 5.42 -3.25 -10.98
N LEU A 86 4.62 -3.06 -9.93
CA LEU A 86 4.84 -3.67 -8.62
C LEU A 86 4.81 -5.21 -8.70
N ALA A 87 3.78 -5.77 -9.31
CA ALA A 87 3.64 -7.23 -9.43
C ALA A 87 4.80 -7.85 -10.23
N LYS A 88 5.22 -7.22 -11.32
CA LYS A 88 6.38 -7.65 -12.12
C LYS A 88 7.68 -7.57 -11.32
N GLY A 89 7.90 -6.46 -10.61
CA GLY A 89 9.09 -6.25 -9.79
C GLY A 89 9.22 -7.27 -8.65
N LEU A 90 8.12 -7.55 -7.96
CA LEU A 90 8.09 -8.60 -6.92
C LEU A 90 8.33 -10.00 -7.50
N ARG A 91 7.67 -10.35 -8.61
CA ARG A 91 7.87 -11.65 -9.28
C ARG A 91 9.30 -11.85 -9.75
N ALA A 92 9.96 -10.79 -10.24
CA ALA A 92 11.37 -10.85 -10.64
C ALA A 92 12.31 -11.21 -9.47
N ASN A 93 11.87 -11.02 -8.22
CA ASN A 93 12.59 -11.40 -7.01
C ASN A 93 12.11 -12.73 -6.40
N GLY A 94 11.24 -13.47 -7.08
CA GLY A 94 10.75 -14.78 -6.62
C GLY A 94 9.48 -14.73 -5.77
N PHE A 95 8.76 -13.61 -5.75
CA PHE A 95 7.44 -13.53 -5.12
C PHE A 95 6.44 -14.48 -5.81
N GLN A 96 5.90 -15.43 -5.06
CA GLN A 96 4.93 -16.42 -5.55
C GLN A 96 3.47 -16.02 -5.28
N GLY A 97 3.23 -15.09 -4.36
CA GLY A 97 1.89 -14.61 -4.04
C GLY A 97 1.29 -13.70 -5.12
N ILE A 98 0.17 -13.06 -4.78
CA ILE A 98 -0.58 -12.19 -5.69
C ILE A 98 -0.63 -10.75 -5.21
N VAL A 99 -0.50 -9.81 -6.14
CA VAL A 99 -0.81 -8.40 -5.91
C VAL A 99 -2.25 -8.15 -6.31
N VAL A 100 -3.00 -7.46 -5.45
CA VAL A 100 -4.34 -6.92 -5.75
C VAL A 100 -4.32 -5.42 -5.52
N SER A 101 -5.06 -4.64 -6.31
CA SER A 101 -5.17 -3.19 -6.08
C SER A 101 -6.47 -2.81 -5.42
N PHE A 102 -6.41 -1.90 -4.44
CA PHE A 102 -7.56 -1.13 -4.00
C PHE A 102 -7.58 0.20 -4.76
N ASP A 103 -8.57 0.35 -5.63
CA ASP A 103 -8.75 1.52 -6.49
C ASP A 103 -9.81 2.45 -5.89
N TRP A 104 -9.38 3.56 -5.31
CA TRP A 104 -10.23 4.58 -4.71
C TRP A 104 -10.35 5.80 -5.64
N PRO A 105 -11.48 6.52 -5.61
CA PRO A 105 -11.69 7.71 -6.45
C PRO A 105 -10.66 8.78 -6.14
N SER A 106 -9.66 8.91 -7.01
CA SER A 106 -8.50 9.79 -6.79
C SER A 106 -8.08 10.55 -8.03
N ALA A 107 -8.85 10.47 -9.12
CA ALA A 107 -8.43 11.07 -10.39
C ALA A 107 -8.96 12.49 -10.56
N ASP A 108 -8.80 13.35 -9.56
CA ASP A 108 -9.14 14.77 -9.73
C ASP A 108 -7.96 15.70 -9.47
N SER A 109 -8.05 16.86 -10.11
CA SER A 109 -7.00 17.87 -10.17
C SER A 109 -6.42 18.18 -8.79
N ALA A 110 -5.15 18.59 -8.77
CA ALA A 110 -4.43 19.05 -7.58
C ALA A 110 -5.18 20.11 -6.74
N LEU A 111 -6.22 20.75 -7.30
CA LEU A 111 -7.13 21.72 -6.66
C LEU A 111 -8.16 21.07 -5.71
N ASN A 112 -8.50 19.79 -5.89
CA ASN A 112 -9.57 19.10 -5.12
C ASN A 112 -9.03 18.18 -4.01
N TYR A 113 -7.76 18.33 -3.63
CA TYR A 113 -7.09 17.49 -2.62
C TYR A 113 -7.87 17.31 -1.30
N LEU A 114 -8.66 18.31 -0.87
CA LEU A 114 -9.49 18.20 0.35
C LEU A 114 -10.73 17.34 0.14
N GLU A 115 -11.35 17.40 -1.04
CA GLU A 115 -12.51 16.60 -1.46
C GLU A 115 -12.10 15.12 -1.56
N ASP A 116 -10.98 14.82 -2.23
CA ASP A 116 -10.43 13.47 -2.31
C ASP A 116 -10.13 12.85 -0.93
N ARG A 117 -9.79 13.66 0.09
CA ARG A 117 -9.62 13.15 1.46
C ARG A 117 -10.94 12.78 2.11
N VAL A 118 -12.02 13.50 1.79
CA VAL A 118 -13.37 13.14 2.23
C VAL A 118 -13.79 11.83 1.57
N ASP A 119 -13.59 11.70 0.26
CA ASP A 119 -13.97 10.49 -0.49
C ASP A 119 -13.11 9.27 -0.11
N ALA A 120 -11.81 9.48 0.09
CA ALA A 120 -10.91 8.50 0.67
C ALA A 120 -11.46 8.00 2.01
N LYS A 121 -11.87 8.90 2.91
CA LYS A 121 -12.47 8.49 4.19
C LYS A 121 -13.80 7.76 3.99
N GLN A 122 -14.66 8.25 3.10
CA GLN A 122 -15.96 7.64 2.80
C GLN A 122 -15.86 6.25 2.18
N THR A 123 -14.72 5.88 1.60
CA THR A 123 -14.55 4.58 0.93
C THR A 123 -13.52 3.66 1.57
N ALA A 124 -12.60 4.22 2.38
CA ALA A 124 -11.56 3.51 3.10
C ALA A 124 -12.13 2.34 3.92
N PHE A 125 -13.28 2.53 4.56
CA PHE A 125 -13.95 1.49 5.34
C PHE A 125 -14.16 0.17 4.57
N ARG A 126 -14.35 0.25 3.24
CA ARG A 126 -14.59 -0.90 2.37
C ARG A 126 -13.34 -1.75 2.16
N LEU A 127 -12.14 -1.14 2.23
CA LEU A 127 -10.87 -1.87 2.14
C LEU A 127 -10.80 -2.96 3.22
N VAL A 128 -11.15 -2.61 4.47
CA VAL A 128 -11.17 -3.59 5.57
C VAL A 128 -12.38 -4.51 5.46
N ASP A 129 -13.59 -3.93 5.41
CA ASP A 129 -14.83 -4.70 5.55
C ASP A 129 -15.06 -5.69 4.39
N GLU A 130 -14.76 -5.25 3.17
CA GLU A 130 -15.00 -6.05 1.97
C GLU A 130 -13.75 -6.70 1.39
N GLY A 131 -12.57 -6.16 1.67
CA GLY A 131 -11.28 -6.71 1.25
C GLY A 131 -10.65 -7.57 2.34
N ILE A 132 -9.89 -6.95 3.25
CA ILE A 132 -9.02 -7.60 4.24
C ILE A 132 -9.79 -8.65 5.07
N ARG A 133 -10.98 -8.29 5.57
CA ARG A 133 -11.81 -9.20 6.38
C ARG A 133 -12.27 -10.42 5.60
N SER A 134 -12.54 -10.28 4.29
CA SER A 134 -12.96 -11.41 3.45
C SER A 134 -11.87 -12.46 3.34
N PHE A 135 -10.59 -12.07 3.42
CA PHE A 135 -9.46 -13.01 3.40
C PHE A 135 -9.10 -13.48 4.82
N ALA A 136 -9.15 -12.61 5.82
CA ALA A 136 -8.91 -12.98 7.21
C ALA A 136 -9.90 -14.07 7.70
N ALA A 137 -11.18 -13.94 7.35
CA ALA A 137 -12.21 -14.93 7.68
C ALA A 137 -12.02 -16.29 6.99
N LEU A 138 -11.16 -16.35 5.96
CA LEU A 138 -10.86 -17.57 5.19
C LEU A 138 -9.52 -18.19 5.59
N GLN A 139 -8.75 -17.56 6.48
CA GLN A 139 -7.58 -18.18 7.07
C GLN A 139 -8.01 -19.40 7.90
N ARG A 140 -7.44 -20.55 7.57
CA ARG A 140 -7.65 -21.82 8.28
C ARG A 140 -6.30 -22.41 8.67
N PRO A 141 -6.21 -23.32 9.65
CA PRO A 141 -4.94 -23.94 10.02
C PRO A 141 -4.20 -24.59 8.84
N ASP A 142 -4.95 -25.10 7.86
CA ASP A 142 -4.53 -25.75 6.61
C ASP A 142 -4.46 -24.79 5.40
N CYS A 143 -4.79 -23.50 5.58
CA CYS A 143 -4.70 -22.45 4.55
C CYS A 143 -4.38 -21.10 5.22
N ARG A 144 -3.09 -20.83 5.36
CA ARG A 144 -2.49 -19.61 5.91
C ARG A 144 -2.05 -18.68 4.77
N ILE A 145 -2.95 -17.80 4.36
CA ILE A 145 -2.61 -16.70 3.46
C ILE A 145 -2.27 -15.46 4.28
N ASN A 146 -1.04 -14.95 4.20
CA ASN A 146 -0.69 -13.67 4.80
C ASN A 146 -1.24 -12.53 3.97
N LEU A 147 -1.67 -11.48 4.66
CA LEU A 147 -2.09 -10.23 4.03
C LEU A 147 -1.02 -9.18 4.28
N HIS A 148 -0.64 -8.48 3.23
CA HIS A 148 0.30 -7.36 3.27
C HIS A 148 -0.32 -6.15 2.58
N ILE A 149 0.13 -4.96 2.93
CA ILE A 149 -0.30 -3.71 2.30
C ILE A 149 0.92 -2.96 1.81
N VAL A 150 0.90 -2.52 0.56
CA VAL A 150 1.80 -1.49 0.03
C VAL A 150 0.95 -0.25 -0.22
N ALA A 151 1.21 0.84 0.51
CA ALA A 151 0.45 2.07 0.40
C ALA A 151 1.37 3.20 -0.06
N HIS A 152 1.02 3.83 -1.19
CA HIS A 152 1.81 4.93 -1.76
C HIS A 152 1.16 6.27 -1.51
N SER A 153 1.91 7.28 -1.07
CA SER A 153 1.44 8.66 -0.96
C SER A 153 0.15 8.76 -0.13
N MET A 154 -0.91 9.36 -0.67
CA MET A 154 -2.22 9.43 -0.02
C MET A 154 -2.86 8.05 0.27
N GLY A 155 -2.42 6.98 -0.39
CA GLY A 155 -2.82 5.62 -0.03
C GLY A 155 -2.49 5.27 1.42
N ALA A 156 -1.44 5.84 2.00
CA ALA A 156 -1.12 5.69 3.43
C ALA A 156 -2.21 6.31 4.32
N PHE A 157 -2.77 7.45 3.90
CA PHE A 157 -3.91 8.06 4.57
C PHE A 157 -5.16 7.18 4.44
N VAL A 158 -5.46 6.67 3.24
CA VAL A 158 -6.60 5.74 3.03
C VAL A 158 -6.53 4.54 3.95
N VAL A 159 -5.36 3.88 4.03
CA VAL A 159 -5.16 2.70 4.89
C VAL A 159 -5.36 3.05 6.36
N ARG A 160 -4.82 4.18 6.81
CA ARG A 160 -4.95 4.59 8.22
C ARG A 160 -6.41 4.87 8.60
N GLU A 161 -7.16 5.58 7.76
CA GLU A 161 -8.58 5.83 8.02
C GLU A 161 -9.42 4.55 7.90
N ALA A 162 -9.05 3.62 7.02
CA ALA A 162 -9.73 2.32 6.90
C ALA A 162 -9.63 1.50 8.20
N PHE A 163 -8.46 1.54 8.85
CA PHE A 163 -8.19 0.80 10.08
C PHE A 163 -8.86 1.47 11.28
N ASP A 164 -8.84 2.80 11.36
CA ASP A 164 -9.53 3.61 12.38
C ASP A 164 -11.04 3.32 12.37
N ASP A 165 -11.67 3.41 11.20
CA ASP A 165 -13.09 3.12 11.02
C ASP A 165 -13.45 1.65 11.35
N ALA A 166 -12.54 0.70 11.10
CA ALA A 166 -12.76 -0.70 11.43
C ALA A 166 -12.81 -0.96 12.94
N ASP A 167 -12.04 -0.21 13.73
CA ASP A 167 -12.09 -0.25 15.21
C ASP A 167 -13.39 0.38 15.75
N ASP A 168 -13.92 1.40 15.07
CA ASP A 168 -15.16 2.09 15.47
C ASP A 168 -16.43 1.29 15.15
N ARG A 169 -16.34 0.24 14.33
CA ARG A 169 -17.48 -0.62 13.95
C ARG A 169 -17.46 -1.92 14.74
N PRO A 170 -18.37 -2.14 15.72
CA PRO A 170 -18.33 -3.30 16.62
C PRO A 170 -18.30 -4.66 15.90
N ALA A 171 -19.03 -4.80 14.79
CA ALA A 171 -19.06 -6.04 14.01
C ALA A 171 -17.73 -6.39 13.33
N ILE A 172 -16.81 -5.44 13.19
CA ILE A 172 -15.48 -5.61 12.60
C ILE A 172 -14.42 -5.65 13.70
N ALA A 173 -14.50 -4.76 14.69
CA ALA A 173 -13.62 -4.77 15.85
C ALA A 173 -13.63 -6.09 16.64
N GLN A 174 -14.77 -6.79 16.63
CA GLN A 174 -14.92 -8.12 17.26
C GLN A 174 -14.34 -9.27 16.42
N THR A 175 -13.92 -9.01 15.18
CA THR A 175 -13.26 -10.02 14.34
C THR A 175 -11.75 -9.93 14.49
N ASN A 176 -11.08 -11.07 14.64
CA ASN A 176 -9.62 -11.12 14.62
C ASN A 176 -9.14 -10.99 13.17
N TRP A 177 -8.81 -9.77 12.75
CA TRP A 177 -8.13 -9.52 11.49
C TRP A 177 -6.81 -8.79 11.75
N SER A 178 -5.79 -9.16 10.98
CA SER A 178 -4.47 -8.56 11.04
C SER A 178 -3.81 -8.59 9.67
N VAL A 179 -2.88 -7.67 9.48
CA VAL A 179 -2.02 -7.56 8.30
C VAL A 179 -0.58 -7.85 8.74
N SER A 180 0.09 -8.75 8.05
CA SER A 180 1.44 -9.20 8.39
C SER A 180 2.46 -8.07 8.19
N GLN A 181 2.38 -7.33 7.08
CA GLN A 181 3.29 -6.23 6.79
C GLN A 181 2.52 -5.05 6.19
N ILE A 182 2.72 -3.85 6.73
CA ILE A 182 2.35 -2.60 6.07
C ILE A 182 3.62 -1.90 5.59
N MET A 183 3.67 -1.56 4.31
CA MET A 183 4.75 -0.80 3.69
C MET A 183 4.19 0.54 3.22
N LEU A 184 4.67 1.63 3.80
CA LEU A 184 4.30 2.98 3.42
C LEU A 184 5.40 3.55 2.53
N ILE A 185 5.08 3.94 1.30
CA ILE A 185 6.04 4.50 0.34
C ILE A 185 5.66 5.96 0.09
N ALA A 186 6.57 6.88 0.35
CA ALA A 186 6.31 8.32 0.20
C ALA A 186 5.02 8.75 0.93
N ALA A 187 4.79 8.23 2.14
CA ALA A 187 3.54 8.34 2.88
C ALA A 187 3.06 9.80 3.10
N ASP A 188 1.83 10.10 2.67
CA ASP A 188 1.17 11.41 2.88
C ASP A 188 0.35 11.42 4.19
N VAL A 189 1.01 11.10 5.29
CA VAL A 189 0.49 11.21 6.66
C VAL A 189 1.46 12.04 7.48
N SER A 190 0.97 12.75 8.50
CA SER A 190 1.82 13.55 9.37
C SER A 190 2.80 12.65 10.15
N ALA A 191 4.10 12.95 10.14
CA ALA A 191 5.12 12.20 10.86
C ALA A 191 4.79 12.07 12.36
N GLY A 192 4.49 13.17 13.04
CA GLY A 192 4.05 13.12 14.45
C GLY A 192 2.73 12.38 14.71
N GLY A 193 1.96 12.05 13.66
CA GLY A 193 0.80 11.16 13.78
C GLY A 193 1.18 9.67 13.84
N MET A 194 2.45 9.34 13.61
CA MET A 194 2.99 7.99 13.65
C MET A 194 3.72 7.69 14.97
N ALA A 195 3.83 8.66 15.89
CA ALA A 195 4.39 8.47 17.22
C ALA A 195 3.65 7.37 18.01
N GLU A 196 4.35 6.70 18.91
CA GLU A 196 3.78 5.77 19.87
C GLU A 196 2.71 6.48 20.73
N GLY A 197 1.58 5.80 20.98
CA GLY A 197 0.44 6.38 21.69
C GLY A 197 -0.40 7.38 20.88
N SER A 198 -0.02 7.72 19.65
CA SER A 198 -0.85 8.59 18.80
C SER A 198 -2.16 7.91 18.41
N ALA A 199 -3.30 8.48 18.83
CA ALA A 199 -4.62 7.96 18.50
C ALA A 199 -4.82 7.76 16.99
N LYS A 200 -4.27 8.67 16.17
CA LYS A 200 -4.37 8.67 14.71
C LYS A 200 -3.85 7.40 14.03
N SER A 201 -2.89 6.71 14.64
CA SER A 201 -2.28 5.50 14.07
C SER A 201 -2.42 4.29 15.02
N SER A 202 -3.22 4.43 16.08
CA SER A 202 -3.39 3.38 17.09
C SER A 202 -3.98 2.11 16.47
N SER A 203 -5.02 2.22 15.66
CA SER A 203 -5.63 1.12 14.91
C SER A 203 -4.68 0.53 13.87
N LEU A 204 -3.92 1.38 13.17
CA LEU A 204 -2.90 0.95 12.21
C LEU A 204 -1.88 0.01 12.88
N TYR A 205 -1.33 0.42 14.03
CA TYR A 205 -0.35 -0.38 14.78
C TYR A 205 -0.92 -1.61 15.49
N ARG A 206 -2.19 -1.55 15.89
CA ARG A 206 -2.92 -2.66 16.51
C ARG A 206 -3.11 -3.81 15.53
N HIS A 207 -3.48 -3.50 14.29
CA HIS A 207 -3.81 -4.50 13.28
C HIS A 207 -2.65 -4.86 12.34
N CYS A 208 -1.44 -4.33 12.55
CA CYS A 208 -0.24 -4.76 11.82
C CYS A 208 0.77 -5.50 12.70
N VAL A 209 1.37 -6.57 12.16
CA VAL A 209 2.52 -7.24 12.82
C VAL A 209 3.77 -6.39 12.67
N ARG A 210 4.05 -5.92 11.45
CA ARG A 210 5.20 -5.06 11.11
C ARG A 210 4.78 -3.86 10.26
N LEU A 211 5.45 -2.73 10.45
CA LEU A 211 5.32 -1.56 9.59
C LEU A 211 6.71 -1.13 9.08
N THR A 212 6.80 -0.78 7.80
CA THR A 212 8.01 -0.21 7.21
C THR A 212 7.66 1.04 6.42
N ASN A 213 8.29 2.16 6.74
CA ASN A 213 8.15 3.42 6.03
C ASN A 213 9.37 3.66 5.14
N TYR A 214 9.14 4.03 3.89
CA TYR A 214 10.18 4.42 2.93
C TYR A 214 10.04 5.90 2.65
N TYR A 215 11.07 6.66 3.01
CA TYR A 215 11.03 8.13 2.95
C TYR A 215 12.18 8.72 2.14
N ASN A 216 11.91 9.87 1.53
CA ASN A 216 12.85 10.59 0.68
C ASN A 216 12.78 12.10 0.95
N HIS A 217 13.85 12.69 1.46
CA HIS A 217 13.94 14.13 1.73
C HIS A 217 13.76 15.00 0.48
N PHE A 218 14.08 14.44 -0.70
CA PHE A 218 13.95 15.11 -1.99
C PHE A 218 12.51 15.09 -2.55
N ASP A 219 11.55 14.49 -1.85
CA ASP A 219 10.14 14.45 -2.23
C ASP A 219 9.44 15.80 -1.98
N ASP A 220 9.41 16.65 -3.01
CA ASP A 220 8.83 17.99 -3.01
C ASP A 220 7.29 18.01 -3.10
N VAL A 221 6.67 16.95 -3.64
CA VAL A 221 5.22 16.77 -3.66
C VAL A 221 4.65 16.78 -2.24
N LEU A 222 5.32 16.08 -1.32
CA LEU A 222 4.92 16.05 0.09
C LEU A 222 5.20 17.35 0.86
N SER A 223 5.99 18.27 0.29
CA SER A 223 6.07 19.65 0.79
C SER A 223 4.85 20.46 0.38
N LEU A 224 4.39 20.31 -0.87
CA LEU A 224 3.20 20.99 -1.37
C LEU A 224 1.92 20.49 -0.67
N SER A 225 1.84 19.21 -0.27
CA SER A 225 0.70 18.70 0.50
C SER A 225 0.57 19.38 1.88
N ASN A 226 1.66 19.88 2.46
CA ASN A 226 1.64 20.67 3.70
C ASN A 226 1.03 22.05 3.50
N ILE A 227 1.31 22.69 2.36
CA ILE A 227 0.81 24.04 2.04
C ILE A 227 -0.69 24.02 1.77
N LYS A 228 -1.19 22.93 1.17
CA LYS A 228 -2.63 22.74 0.89
C LYS A 228 -3.47 22.45 2.14
N ARG A 229 -2.84 22.28 3.30
CA ARG A 229 -3.52 22.17 4.60
C ARG A 229 -3.30 23.44 5.39
N VAL A 230 -4.31 23.85 6.16
CA VAL A 230 -4.13 24.77 7.29
C VAL A 230 -3.36 23.99 8.39
N GLY A 231 -2.04 23.83 8.22
CA GLY A 231 -1.18 23.09 9.14
C GLY A 231 0.08 22.51 8.49
N VAL A 232 1.24 23.05 8.87
CA VAL A 232 2.59 22.81 8.30
C VAL A 232 3.23 21.49 8.77
N ALA A 233 2.44 20.48 9.16
CA ALA A 233 2.98 19.27 9.78
C ALA A 233 3.79 18.43 8.76
N PRO A 234 5.08 18.14 9.01
CA PRO A 234 5.92 17.33 8.11
C PRO A 234 5.32 15.95 7.80
N ARG A 235 5.57 15.42 6.59
CA ARG A 235 5.04 14.13 6.12
C ARG A 235 6.01 12.99 6.35
N ALA A 236 5.51 11.85 6.80
CA ALA A 236 6.32 10.66 7.07
C ALA A 236 7.09 10.17 5.83
N GLY A 237 6.50 10.31 4.64
CA GLY A 237 7.19 9.99 3.38
C GLY A 237 8.32 10.94 3.00
N ARG A 238 8.37 12.13 3.60
CA ARG A 238 9.40 13.14 3.34
C ARG A 238 10.44 13.20 4.42
N VAL A 239 10.05 13.14 5.70
CA VAL A 239 10.97 13.37 6.84
C VAL A 239 11.19 12.14 7.70
N GLY A 240 10.60 11.00 7.34
CA GLY A 240 10.67 9.79 8.15
C GLY A 240 9.63 9.72 9.26
N LEU A 241 9.70 8.62 10.01
CA LEU A 241 8.96 8.40 11.25
C LEU A 241 9.61 9.21 12.40
N PRO A 242 8.84 9.58 13.44
CA PRO A 242 9.41 10.21 14.61
C PRO A 242 10.20 9.20 15.45
N ASP A 243 11.18 9.68 16.23
CA ASP A 243 12.05 8.84 17.09
C ASP A 243 11.27 7.98 18.09
N ASP A 244 10.08 8.44 18.49
CA ASP A 244 9.16 7.75 19.40
C ASP A 244 8.13 6.85 18.68
N ALA A 245 8.34 6.49 17.41
CA ALA A 245 7.50 5.51 16.74
C ALA A 245 7.63 4.11 17.39
N PRO A 246 6.57 3.27 17.37
CA PRO A 246 6.62 1.94 17.98
C PRO A 246 7.73 1.06 17.41
N SER A 247 8.33 0.18 18.24
CA SER A 247 9.46 -0.69 17.85
C SER A 247 9.21 -1.67 16.70
N LYS A 248 7.93 -1.91 16.36
CA LYS A 248 7.50 -2.70 15.18
C LYS A 248 7.50 -1.90 13.87
N ALA A 249 7.63 -0.57 13.96
CA ALA A 249 7.78 0.33 12.84
C ALA A 249 9.26 0.51 12.52
N VAL A 250 9.60 0.44 11.24
CA VAL A 250 10.98 0.54 10.75
C VAL A 250 11.01 1.63 9.69
N ASP A 251 11.99 2.53 9.79
CA ASP A 251 12.14 3.61 8.84
C ASP A 251 13.33 3.34 7.89
N ILE A 252 13.09 3.51 6.59
CA ILE A 252 14.05 3.26 5.52
C ILE A 252 14.30 4.56 4.75
N TYR A 253 15.45 5.16 5.01
CA TYR A 253 15.90 6.34 4.30
C TYR A 253 16.30 6.00 2.87
N CYS A 254 15.56 6.54 1.91
CA CYS A 254 15.82 6.32 0.49
C CYS A 254 16.50 7.52 -0.19
N GLY A 255 16.64 8.65 0.50
CA GLY A 255 17.05 9.91 -0.12
C GLY A 255 18.46 9.88 -0.72
N LYS A 256 19.44 9.26 -0.03
CA LYS A 256 20.79 9.12 -0.58
C LYS A 256 20.78 8.29 -1.86
N TYR A 257 20.12 7.13 -1.84
CA TYR A 257 20.03 6.26 -3.01
C TYR A 257 19.31 6.94 -4.18
N PHE A 258 18.22 7.64 -3.90
CA PHE A 258 17.50 8.42 -4.91
C PHE A 258 18.41 9.47 -5.55
N GLU A 259 19.13 10.27 -4.75
CA GLU A 259 19.99 11.32 -5.28
C GLU A 259 21.15 10.74 -6.11
N ASP A 260 21.78 9.67 -5.62
CA ASP A 260 22.86 8.96 -6.33
C ASP A 260 22.37 8.37 -7.67
N THR A 261 21.08 8.04 -7.79
CA THR A 261 20.49 7.42 -9.01
C THR A 261 19.54 8.34 -9.77
N ARG A 262 19.44 9.61 -9.39
CA ARG A 262 18.38 10.54 -9.82
C ARG A 262 18.26 10.68 -11.34
N ALA A 263 19.39 10.67 -12.04
CA ALA A 263 19.44 10.76 -13.50
C ALA A 263 18.72 9.60 -14.21
N SER A 264 18.60 8.44 -13.55
CA SER A 264 17.88 7.26 -14.05
C SER A 264 16.44 7.14 -13.57
N GLN A 265 15.92 8.14 -12.84
CA GLN A 265 14.58 8.11 -12.23
C GLN A 265 13.64 9.16 -12.85
N PRO A 266 13.11 8.93 -14.08
CA PRO A 266 12.27 9.91 -14.77
C PRO A 266 10.93 10.18 -14.07
N ALA A 267 10.47 9.25 -13.23
CA ALA A 267 9.24 9.41 -12.43
C ALA A 267 9.38 10.41 -11.27
N GLY A 268 10.61 10.90 -10.99
CA GLY A 268 10.87 11.90 -9.97
C GLY A 268 10.82 11.37 -8.53
N PRO A 269 11.10 12.25 -7.54
CA PRO A 269 11.37 11.86 -6.15
C PRO A 269 10.18 11.23 -5.42
N HIS A 270 8.96 11.45 -5.93
CA HIS A 270 7.72 10.93 -5.34
C HIS A 270 7.31 9.54 -5.85
N SER A 271 7.73 9.15 -7.07
CA SER A 271 7.18 7.96 -7.76
C SER A 271 8.23 6.99 -8.33
N TRP A 272 9.53 7.28 -8.21
CA TRP A 272 10.62 6.43 -8.70
C TRP A 272 10.63 4.98 -8.17
N TYR A 273 9.95 4.73 -7.05
CA TYR A 273 9.93 3.45 -6.34
C TYR A 273 9.46 2.26 -7.19
N PHE A 274 8.48 2.44 -8.08
CA PHE A 274 7.76 1.33 -8.74
C PHE A 274 8.57 0.58 -9.81
N ASP A 275 9.53 1.25 -10.43
CA ASP A 275 10.34 0.68 -11.51
C ASP A 275 11.80 0.47 -11.09
N ASN A 276 12.12 0.68 -9.81
CA ASN A 276 13.48 0.55 -9.31
C ASN A 276 13.78 -0.87 -8.83
N PRO A 277 14.77 -1.58 -9.41
CA PRO A 277 15.07 -2.97 -9.04
C PRO A 277 15.52 -3.17 -7.58
N VAL A 278 16.30 -2.22 -7.03
CA VAL A 278 16.76 -2.27 -5.63
C VAL A 278 15.57 -2.12 -4.69
N MET A 279 14.66 -1.20 -4.99
CA MET A 279 13.41 -1.03 -4.24
C MET A 279 12.54 -2.29 -4.28
N MET A 280 12.39 -2.93 -5.45
CA MET A 280 11.60 -4.16 -5.59
C MET A 280 12.22 -5.33 -4.82
N THR A 281 13.55 -5.42 -4.79
CA THR A 281 14.28 -6.41 -3.98
C THR A 281 14.03 -6.19 -2.49
N ASP A 282 14.07 -4.94 -2.02
CA ASP A 282 13.79 -4.60 -0.62
C ASP A 282 12.34 -4.90 -0.22
N LEU A 283 11.37 -4.53 -1.08
CA LEU A 283 9.95 -4.86 -0.85
C LEU A 283 9.73 -6.37 -0.77
N PHE A 284 10.35 -7.14 -1.67
CA PHE A 284 10.24 -8.60 -1.65
C PHE A 284 10.70 -9.18 -0.32
N HIS A 285 11.93 -8.85 0.14
CA HIS A 285 12.44 -9.35 1.41
C HIS A 285 11.63 -8.85 2.61
N THR A 286 11.07 -7.64 2.52
CA THR A 286 10.18 -7.08 3.56
C THR A 286 8.85 -7.82 3.65
N ILE A 287 8.31 -8.29 2.52
CA ILE A 287 7.10 -9.11 2.46
C ILE A 287 7.40 -10.51 2.99
N ASP A 288 8.39 -11.18 2.40
CA ASP A 288 8.78 -12.56 2.74
C ASP A 288 9.18 -12.70 4.22
N GLY A 289 9.84 -11.68 4.77
CA GLY A 289 10.01 -11.56 6.21
C GLY A 289 10.92 -12.60 6.87
N ARG A 290 11.65 -13.41 6.08
CA ARG A 290 12.61 -14.40 6.57
C ARG A 290 13.91 -13.79 7.06
N ILE A 291 14.30 -12.65 6.48
CA ILE A 291 15.52 -11.92 6.84
C ILE A 291 15.14 -10.85 7.86
N ASP A 292 15.94 -10.71 8.92
CA ASP A 292 15.76 -9.62 9.87
C ASP A 292 15.90 -8.26 9.16
N ARG A 293 15.12 -7.27 9.61
CA ARG A 293 15.08 -5.93 9.01
C ARG A 293 16.47 -5.28 8.88
N HIS A 294 17.42 -5.61 9.75
CA HIS A 294 18.78 -5.05 9.73
C HIS A 294 19.72 -5.76 8.75
N ASP A 295 19.35 -6.96 8.32
CA ASP A 295 20.19 -7.85 7.49
C ASP A 295 19.67 -7.98 6.04
N ILE A 296 18.58 -7.29 5.70
CA ILE A 296 18.09 -7.24 4.31
C ILE A 296 19.22 -6.70 3.40
N PRO A 297 19.60 -7.42 2.32
CA PRO A 297 20.79 -7.10 1.53
C PRO A 297 20.82 -5.68 0.94
N THR A 298 19.65 -5.10 0.72
CA THR A 298 19.44 -3.75 0.20
C THR A 298 19.38 -2.66 1.28
N ARG A 299 19.73 -2.98 2.53
CA ARG A 299 19.71 -2.03 3.65
C ARG A 299 21.08 -1.83 4.28
N ARG A 300 21.35 -0.61 4.74
CA ARG A 300 22.55 -0.23 5.48
C ARG A 300 22.18 0.62 6.69
N ARG A 301 22.90 0.49 7.79
CA ARG A 301 22.72 1.38 8.95
C ARG A 301 23.21 2.79 8.59
N THR A 302 22.44 3.80 8.98
CA THR A 302 22.85 5.20 8.91
C THR A 302 23.62 5.59 10.17
N ASN A 303 24.21 6.78 10.17
CA ASN A 303 24.81 7.41 11.34
C ASN A 303 23.78 8.02 12.30
N THR A 304 22.49 8.02 11.96
CA THR A 304 21.39 8.56 12.76
C THR A 304 20.54 7.47 13.43
N GLY A 305 20.92 6.20 13.31
CA GLY A 305 20.21 5.07 13.90
C GLY A 305 19.19 4.40 12.97
N ASP A 306 18.89 5.02 11.83
CA ASP A 306 17.97 4.48 10.82
C ASP A 306 18.64 3.41 9.93
N LEU A 307 17.81 2.77 9.10
CA LEU A 307 18.26 2.01 7.94
C LEU A 307 18.11 2.86 6.69
N ALA A 308 19.00 2.68 5.71
CA ALA A 308 18.94 3.31 4.42
C ALA A 308 18.93 2.28 3.30
N LEU A 309 18.18 2.58 2.24
CA LEU A 309 18.18 1.80 1.02
C LEU A 309 19.54 1.95 0.32
N ALA A 310 20.12 0.84 -0.12
CA ALA A 310 21.35 0.79 -0.87
C ALA A 310 21.35 -0.42 -1.82
N PRO A 311 22.17 -0.42 -2.89
CA PRO A 311 22.38 -1.62 -3.69
C PRO A 311 22.87 -2.79 -2.82
N PRO A 312 22.55 -4.05 -3.19
CA PRO A 312 23.18 -5.20 -2.56
C PRO A 312 24.70 -5.11 -2.69
N SER A 313 25.41 -5.56 -1.65
CA SER A 313 26.87 -5.63 -1.60
C SER A 313 27.43 -6.72 -2.50
#